data_AF-A0A7Y2DBX6-F1
#
_entry.id   AF-A0A7Y2DBX6-F1
#
_cell.length_a   1.000
_cell.length_b   1.000
_cell.length_c   1.000
_cell.angle_alpha   90.00
_cell.angle_beta   90.00
_cell.angle_gamma   90.00
#
_symmetry.space_group_name_H-M   'P 1'
#
loop_
_entity.id
_entity.type
_entity.pdbx_description
1 polymer ?
#
loop_
_entity_poly.entity_id
_entity_poly.type
_entity_poly.pdbx_seq_one_letter_code
_entity_poly.pdbx_strand_id
1 'polypeptide(L)'
;MAATAFSGFPASGLAFLTELGRQDKAWFDANKQQYQAEIVAPTKAFVEALGERLADSFAPAIVAQPKTNGSIAPINNDLRFSPDKSPYKDRIMLRFWEGETKKTAPTLMIRLGQDGFVDFCATRLEACADVHRWLVENL
;
A
#
# COMPACT_ATOMS: atom_id res chain seq x y z
N MET A 1 21.09 -6.30 3.28
CA MET A 1 21.16 -5.54 2.01
C MET A 1 20.53 -4.18 2.29
N ALA A 2 21.15 -3.08 1.87
CA ALA A 2 20.61 -1.75 2.14
C ALA A 2 19.21 -1.62 1.52
N ALA A 3 18.22 -1.29 2.34
CA ALA A 3 16.89 -0.94 1.87
C ALA A 3 17.04 0.19 0.85
N THR A 4 16.42 0.05 -0.32
CA THR A 4 16.42 1.15 -1.29
C THR A 4 15.56 2.24 -0.67
N ALA A 5 16.15 3.40 -0.39
CA ALA A 5 15.43 4.50 0.25
C ALA A 5 14.17 4.84 -0.57
N PHE A 6 13.02 4.94 0.11
CA PHE A 6 11.78 5.35 -0.53
C PHE A 6 11.92 6.81 -0.98
N SER A 7 11.77 7.05 -2.28
CA SER A 7 11.90 8.37 -2.90
C SER A 7 10.59 8.89 -3.50
N GLY A 8 9.45 8.35 -3.05
CA GLY A 8 8.13 8.66 -3.60
C GLY A 8 7.65 7.67 -4.66
N PHE A 9 6.38 7.81 -5.04
CA PHE A 9 5.80 7.09 -6.17
C PHE A 9 5.96 7.90 -7.46
N PRO A 10 6.33 7.26 -8.59
CA PRO A 10 6.35 7.96 -9.86
C PRO A 10 4.92 8.34 -10.26
N ALA A 11 4.75 9.56 -10.80
CA ALA A 11 3.44 10.04 -11.27
C ALA A 11 2.82 9.10 -12.33
N SER A 12 3.66 8.51 -13.18
CA SER A 12 3.23 7.51 -14.18
C SER A 12 2.69 6.23 -13.52
N GLY A 13 3.24 5.83 -12.37
CA GLY A 13 2.74 4.69 -11.60
C GLY A 13 1.35 4.97 -11.02
N LEU A 14 1.14 6.14 -10.42
CA LEU A 14 -0.18 6.51 -9.90
C LEU A 14 -1.23 6.59 -11.02
N ALA A 15 -0.87 7.16 -12.18
CA ALA A 15 -1.73 7.15 -13.36
C ALA A 15 -2.00 5.72 -13.87
N PHE A 16 -0.99 4.84 -13.83
CA PHE A 16 -1.13 3.43 -14.20
C PHE A 16 -2.18 2.71 -13.35
N LEU A 17 -2.25 2.98 -12.04
CA LEU A 17 -3.26 2.37 -11.16
C LEU A 17 -4.68 2.77 -11.59
N THR A 18 -4.93 4.05 -11.87
CA THR A 18 -6.23 4.51 -12.35
C THR A 18 -6.65 3.81 -13.64
N GLU A 19 -5.70 3.65 -14.56
CA GLU A 19 -5.95 2.95 -15.82
C GLU A 19 -6.25 1.47 -15.56
N LEU A 20 -5.41 0.80 -14.75
CA LEU A 20 -5.54 -0.62 -14.41
C LEU A 20 -6.94 -0.97 -13.88
N GLY A 21 -7.57 -0.07 -13.11
CA GLY A 21 -8.93 -0.28 -12.57
C GLY A 21 -10.04 -0.42 -13.61
N ARG A 22 -9.75 -0.18 -14.89
CA ARG A 22 -10.69 -0.34 -16.03
C ARG A 22 -10.28 -1.45 -16.99
N GLN A 23 -9.18 -2.15 -16.69
CA GLN A 23 -8.53 -3.05 -17.63
C GLN A 23 -8.78 -4.52 -17.32
N ASP A 24 -8.52 -5.36 -18.32
CA ASP A 24 -8.62 -6.81 -18.24
C ASP A 24 -7.26 -7.50 -18.04
N LYS A 25 -7.28 -8.83 -17.94
CA LYS A 25 -6.07 -9.61 -17.71
C LYS A 25 -5.05 -9.50 -18.85
N ALA A 26 -5.52 -9.46 -20.10
CA ALA A 26 -4.63 -9.41 -21.26
C ALA A 26 -3.85 -8.09 -21.29
N TRP A 27 -4.55 -6.98 -21.02
CA TRP A 27 -3.91 -5.68 -20.87
C TRP A 27 -2.92 -5.67 -19.70
N PHE A 28 -3.28 -6.21 -18.54
CA PHE A 28 -2.37 -6.24 -17.39
C PHE A 28 -1.12 -7.08 -17.65
N ASP A 29 -1.25 -8.24 -18.30
CA ASP A 29 -0.11 -9.07 -18.66
C ASP A 29 0.86 -8.33 -19.58
N ALA A 30 0.33 -7.58 -20.57
CA ALA A 30 1.14 -6.77 -21.49
C ALA A 30 1.86 -5.61 -20.78
N ASN A 31 1.27 -5.03 -19.73
CA ASN A 31 1.84 -3.90 -18.99
C ASN A 31 2.48 -4.30 -17.65
N LYS A 32 2.68 -5.60 -17.41
CA LYS A 32 3.16 -6.14 -16.14
C LYS A 32 4.52 -5.59 -15.74
N GLN A 33 5.40 -5.32 -16.69
CA GLN A 33 6.74 -4.76 -16.42
C GLN A 33 6.63 -3.36 -15.80
N GLN A 34 5.77 -2.50 -16.35
CA GLN A 34 5.52 -1.18 -15.80
C GLN A 34 4.95 -1.29 -14.38
N TYR A 35 3.97 -2.17 -14.16
CA TYR A 35 3.44 -2.43 -12.82
C TYR A 35 4.51 -2.87 -11.82
N GLN A 36 5.44 -3.75 -12.22
CA GLN A 36 6.52 -4.16 -11.31
C GLN A 36 7.47 -3.01 -10.97
N ALA A 37 7.88 -2.23 -11.97
CA ALA A 37 8.86 -1.16 -11.81
C ALA A 37 8.29 0.07 -11.09
N GLU A 38 7.08 0.49 -11.45
CA GLU A 38 6.53 1.78 -11.03
C GLU A 38 5.58 1.66 -9.85
N ILE A 39 5.04 0.46 -9.58
CA ILE A 39 4.14 0.23 -8.46
C ILE A 39 4.75 -0.72 -7.43
N VAL A 40 5.12 -1.94 -7.81
CA VAL A 40 5.53 -2.95 -6.83
C VAL A 40 6.83 -2.55 -6.12
N ALA A 41 7.86 -2.13 -6.86
CA ALA A 41 9.14 -1.75 -6.26
C ALA A 41 9.00 -0.53 -5.31
N PRO A 42 8.38 0.59 -5.71
CA PRO A 42 8.15 1.72 -4.80
C PRO A 42 7.28 1.37 -3.59
N THR A 43 6.26 0.52 -3.77
CA THR A 43 5.40 0.08 -2.65
C THR A 43 6.20 -0.71 -1.61
N LYS A 44 7.14 -1.55 -2.04
CA LYS A 44 8.00 -2.31 -1.11
C LYS A 44 8.92 -1.39 -0.33
N ALA A 45 9.58 -0.45 -1.02
CA ALA A 45 10.43 0.56 -0.38
C ALA A 45 9.62 1.41 0.61
N PHE A 46 8.40 1.80 0.25
CA PHE A 46 7.49 2.52 1.14
C PHE A 46 7.14 1.72 2.41
N VAL A 47 6.83 0.43 2.27
CA VAL A 47 6.51 -0.44 3.41
C VAL A 47 7.71 -0.59 4.35
N GLU A 48 8.92 -0.72 3.82
CA GLU A 48 10.15 -0.76 4.62
C GLU A 48 10.35 0.56 5.37
N ALA A 49 10.37 1.69 4.65
CA ALA A 49 10.63 3.00 5.23
C ALA A 49 9.59 3.42 6.28
N LEU A 50 8.29 3.23 5.99
CA LEU A 50 7.23 3.54 6.94
C LEU A 50 7.24 2.56 8.11
N GLY A 51 7.54 1.27 7.87
CA GLY A 51 7.65 0.26 8.90
C GLY A 51 8.71 0.60 9.94
N GLU A 52 9.91 0.97 9.48
CA GLU A 52 11.01 1.43 10.35
C GLU A 52 10.59 2.65 11.17
N ARG A 53 10.01 3.68 10.52
CA ARG A 53 9.56 4.88 11.22
C ARG A 53 8.49 4.61 12.27
N LEU A 54 7.53 3.73 11.96
CA LEU A 54 6.50 3.30 12.90
C LEU A 54 7.10 2.54 14.09
N ALA A 55 8.06 1.66 13.84
CA ALA A 55 8.74 0.90 14.89
C ALA A 55 9.50 1.83 15.85
N ASP A 56 10.24 2.79 15.30
CA ASP A 56 11.09 3.68 16.08
C ASP A 56 10.28 4.69 16.93
N SER A 57 9.16 5.20 16.39
CA SER A 57 8.46 6.34 16.99
C SER A 57 7.15 6.01 17.69
N PHE A 58 6.52 4.87 17.40
CA PHE A 58 5.12 4.66 17.75
C PHE A 58 4.80 3.26 18.29
N ALA A 59 5.18 2.21 17.55
CA ALA A 59 4.82 0.83 17.85
C ALA A 59 6.03 -0.08 17.61
N PRO A 60 6.91 -0.27 18.60
CA PRO A 60 8.15 -1.05 18.45
C PRO A 60 7.94 -2.50 17.98
N ALA A 61 6.75 -3.06 18.19
CA ALA A 61 6.37 -4.40 17.74
C ALA A 61 5.53 -4.40 16.46
N ILE A 62 5.48 -3.28 15.71
CA ILE A 62 4.76 -3.20 14.44
C ILE A 62 5.35 -4.17 13.43
N VAL A 63 4.48 -4.84 12.71
CA VAL A 63 4.82 -5.73 11.61
C VAL A 63 4.64 -4.98 10.29
N ALA A 64 5.74 -4.85 9.57
CA ALA A 64 5.81 -4.36 8.20
C ALA A 64 6.46 -5.43 7.31
N GLN A 65 5.72 -5.94 6.33
CA GLN A 65 6.20 -6.99 5.43
C GLN A 65 6.08 -6.52 3.97
N PRO A 66 7.20 -6.20 3.29
CA PRO A 66 7.23 -5.65 1.94
C PRO A 66 6.95 -6.71 0.86
N LYS A 67 5.80 -7.37 0.97
CA LYS A 67 5.34 -8.41 0.06
C LYS A 67 3.82 -8.44 -0.02
N THR A 68 3.32 -8.90 -1.17
CA THR A 68 1.90 -9.22 -1.35
C THR A 68 1.46 -10.28 -0.33
N ASN A 69 0.25 -10.11 0.22
CA ASN A 69 -0.32 -10.86 1.33
C ASN A 69 0.37 -10.63 2.69
N GLY A 70 1.53 -9.96 2.73
CA GLY A 70 2.09 -9.34 3.94
C GLY A 70 1.41 -8.00 4.22
N SER A 71 2.17 -6.91 4.22
CA SER A 71 1.62 -5.56 4.34
C SER A 71 0.98 -5.06 3.06
N ILE A 72 1.25 -5.66 1.90
CA ILE A 72 0.67 -5.27 0.61
C ILE A 72 -0.52 -6.17 0.29
N ALA A 73 -1.71 -5.59 0.09
CA ALA A 73 -2.87 -6.36 -0.37
C ALA A 73 -2.74 -6.74 -1.86
N PRO A 74 -3.34 -7.86 -2.29
CA PRO A 74 -3.42 -8.20 -3.71
C PRO A 74 -4.10 -7.10 -4.53
N ILE A 75 -3.62 -6.85 -5.74
CA ILE A 75 -4.20 -5.87 -6.66
C ILE A 75 -5.54 -6.36 -7.26
N ASN A 76 -5.82 -7.66 -7.24
CA ASN A 76 -7.05 -8.22 -7.80
C ASN A 76 -8.31 -7.89 -6.98
N ASN A 77 -9.42 -7.62 -7.64
CA ASN A 77 -10.74 -7.53 -7.00
C ASN A 77 -11.32 -8.91 -6.71
N ASP A 78 -12.14 -8.99 -5.67
CA ASP A 78 -13.00 -10.14 -5.42
C ASP A 78 -14.31 -9.97 -6.20
N LEU A 79 -14.47 -10.73 -7.27
CA LEU A 79 -15.58 -10.58 -8.21
C LEU A 79 -16.79 -11.46 -7.88
N ARG A 80 -16.73 -12.28 -6.82
CA ARG A 80 -17.80 -13.24 -6.49
C ARG A 80 -19.18 -12.59 -6.29
N PHE A 81 -19.20 -11.32 -5.88
CA PHE A 81 -20.42 -10.54 -5.65
C PHE A 81 -20.55 -9.33 -6.58
N SER A 82 -19.67 -9.20 -7.57
CA SER A 82 -19.64 -8.08 -8.51
C SER A 82 -18.94 -8.52 -9.81
N PRO A 83 -19.52 -9.45 -10.57
CA PRO A 83 -18.87 -10.07 -11.73
C PRO A 83 -18.53 -9.08 -12.84
N ASP A 84 -19.29 -7.98 -12.95
CA ASP A 84 -19.12 -6.97 -14.00
C ASP A 84 -18.03 -5.93 -13.70
N LYS A 85 -17.39 -5.98 -12.51
CA LYS A 85 -16.29 -5.06 -12.17
C LYS A 85 -14.97 -5.52 -12.80
N SER A 86 -14.06 -4.57 -13.03
CA SER A 86 -12.69 -4.91 -13.44
C SER A 86 -12.05 -5.91 -12.46
N PRO A 87 -11.27 -6.89 -12.96
CA PRO A 87 -10.53 -7.82 -12.13
C PRO A 87 -9.43 -7.17 -11.28
N TYR A 88 -9.14 -5.88 -11.46
CA TYR A 88 -8.08 -5.16 -10.76
C TYR A 88 -8.59 -3.92 -10.03
N LYS A 89 -7.90 -3.60 -8.92
CA LYS A 89 -8.09 -2.36 -8.18
C LYS A 89 -7.36 -1.21 -8.87
N ASP A 90 -7.91 -0.02 -8.73
CA ASP A 90 -7.33 1.27 -9.13
C ASP A 90 -6.41 1.89 -8.07
N ARG A 91 -6.04 1.11 -7.05
CA ARG A 91 -5.39 1.58 -5.83
C ARG A 91 -4.66 0.46 -5.11
N ILE A 92 -3.66 0.84 -4.32
CA ILE A 92 -2.93 -0.05 -3.42
C ILE A 92 -3.57 0.04 -2.04
N MET A 93 -3.69 -1.10 -1.36
CA MET A 93 -4.09 -1.15 0.05
C MET A 93 -2.96 -1.76 0.88
N LEU A 94 -2.56 -1.05 1.92
CA LEU A 94 -1.49 -1.41 2.82
C LEU A 94 -2.01 -1.63 4.22
N ARG A 95 -1.36 -2.53 4.96
CA ARG A 95 -1.65 -2.82 6.37
C ARG A 95 -0.36 -3.02 7.16
N PHE A 96 -0.28 -2.33 8.29
CA PHE A 96 0.76 -2.47 9.31
C PHE A 96 0.06 -2.82 10.61
N TRP A 97 0.49 -3.85 11.32
CA TRP A 97 -0.23 -4.34 12.49
C TRP A 97 0.70 -4.69 13.63
N GLU A 98 0.23 -4.55 14.87
CA GLU A 98 1.00 -4.89 16.06
C GLU A 98 0.36 -6.10 16.76
N GLY A 99 1.13 -7.18 16.90
CA GLY A 99 0.67 -8.44 17.48
C GLY A 99 0.60 -9.60 16.49
N GLU A 100 0.10 -10.74 16.96
CA GLU A 100 0.30 -12.04 16.32
C GLU A 100 -0.51 -12.21 15.01
N THR A 101 -1.76 -11.74 14.98
CA THR A 101 -2.67 -11.96 13.84
C THR A 101 -3.10 -10.65 13.20
N LYS A 102 -2.80 -10.49 11.91
CA LYS A 102 -3.27 -9.37 11.06
C LYS A 102 -4.80 -9.20 11.02
N LYS A 103 -5.57 -10.22 11.40
CA LYS A 103 -7.05 -10.17 11.39
C LYS A 103 -7.63 -9.49 12.62
N THR A 104 -6.95 -9.59 13.76
CA THR A 104 -7.46 -9.15 15.08
C THR A 104 -6.58 -8.09 15.73
N ALA A 105 -5.37 -7.90 15.23
CA ALA A 105 -4.42 -6.94 15.75
C ALA A 105 -4.83 -5.48 15.47
N PRO A 106 -4.50 -4.54 16.39
CA PRO A 106 -4.34 -3.13 16.08
C PRO A 106 -3.65 -2.92 14.73
N THR A 107 -4.25 -2.13 13.84
CA THR A 107 -3.79 -1.99 12.45
C THR A 107 -3.88 -0.55 11.97
N LEU A 108 -2.80 -0.07 11.37
CA LEU A 108 -2.80 1.07 10.45
C LEU A 108 -3.07 0.57 9.04
N MET A 109 -4.08 1.14 8.39
CA MET A 109 -4.40 0.88 6.99
C MET A 109 -4.14 2.12 6.17
N ILE A 110 -3.51 1.96 5.01
CA ILE A 110 -3.28 3.05 4.06
C ILE A 110 -3.83 2.63 2.71
N ARG A 111 -4.61 3.52 2.09
CA ARG A 111 -5.07 3.41 0.72
C ARG A 111 -4.29 4.43 -0.11
N LEU A 112 -3.65 3.98 -1.19
CA LEU A 112 -2.90 4.83 -2.11
C LEU A 112 -3.53 4.75 -3.51
N GLY A 113 -3.89 5.89 -4.09
CA GLY A 113 -4.44 6.02 -5.44
C GLY A 113 -4.00 7.33 -6.10
N GLN A 114 -4.47 7.59 -7.32
CA GLN A 114 -4.18 8.86 -7.99
C GLN A 114 -4.88 10.06 -7.32
N ASP A 115 -5.97 9.82 -6.60
CA ASP A 115 -6.69 10.81 -5.79
C ASP A 115 -5.93 11.20 -4.51
N GLY A 116 -4.74 10.64 -4.31
CA GLY A 116 -3.92 10.81 -3.11
C GLY A 116 -3.98 9.57 -2.22
N PHE A 117 -3.69 9.77 -0.94
CA PHE A 117 -3.78 8.70 0.05
C PHE A 117 -4.86 8.97 1.08
N VAL A 118 -5.38 7.89 1.65
CA VAL A 118 -6.23 7.95 2.84
C VAL A 118 -5.71 6.93 3.84
N ASP A 119 -5.38 7.40 5.04
CA ASP A 119 -5.04 6.53 6.16
C ASP A 119 -6.23 6.32 7.10
N PHE A 120 -6.23 5.17 7.76
CA PHE A 120 -7.19 4.81 8.80
C PHE A 120 -6.44 4.02 9.87
N CYS A 121 -6.46 4.50 11.10
CA CYS A 121 -5.92 3.75 12.23
C CYS A 121 -7.07 3.17 13.05
N ALA A 122 -7.14 1.85 13.15
CA ALA A 122 -8.22 1.17 13.86
C ALA A 122 -8.18 1.43 15.38
N THR A 123 -7.02 1.83 15.90
CA THR A 123 -6.78 2.10 17.32
C THR A 123 -5.69 3.16 17.49
N ARG A 124 -5.91 4.16 18.38
CA ARG A 124 -4.98 5.25 18.74
C ARG A 124 -4.76 6.34 17.68
N LEU A 125 -5.84 6.96 17.21
CA LEU A 125 -5.78 8.08 16.25
C LEU A 125 -4.93 9.27 16.73
N GLU A 126 -5.01 9.61 18.02
CA GLU A 126 -4.32 10.78 18.62
C GLU A 126 -2.79 10.68 18.55
N ALA A 127 -2.25 9.46 18.61
CA ALA A 127 -0.81 9.23 18.59
C ALA A 127 -0.28 9.04 17.15
N CYS A 128 -1.14 9.00 16.13
CA CYS A 128 -0.75 8.88 14.72
C CYS A 128 -0.57 10.22 14.00
N ALA A 129 -0.74 11.37 14.68
CA ALA A 129 -0.70 12.69 14.04
C ALA A 129 0.64 12.97 13.32
N ASP A 130 1.77 12.56 13.90
CA ASP A 130 3.10 12.73 13.29
C ASP A 130 3.37 11.74 12.15
N VAL A 131 2.67 10.62 12.14
CA VAL A 131 2.67 9.67 11.01
C VAL A 131 1.86 10.27 9.87
N HIS A 132 0.65 10.74 10.15
CA HIS A 132 -0.21 11.40 9.17
C HIS A 132 0.50 12.59 8.51
N ARG A 133 1.14 13.46 9.28
CA ARG A 133 1.87 14.62 8.74
C ARG A 133 2.98 14.19 7.78
N TRP A 134 3.78 13.20 8.15
CA TRP A 134 4.83 12.68 7.28
C TRP A 134 4.26 12.06 6.01
N LEU A 135 3.14 11.34 6.11
CA LEU A 135 2.45 10.81 4.94
C LEU A 135 2.03 11.94 4.00
N VAL A 136 1.48 13.05 4.52
CA VAL A 136 1.11 14.24 3.73
C VAL A 136 2.32 14.90 3.05
N GLU A 137 3.49 14.87 3.69
CA GLU A 137 4.71 15.52 3.17
C GLU A 137 5.47 14.67 2.14
N ASN A 138 5.28 13.34 2.15
CA ASN A 138 6.14 12.40 1.41
C ASN A 138 5.38 11.52 0.39
N LEU A 139 4.05 11.67 0.29
CA LEU A 139 3.19 10.99 -0.68
C LEU A 139 2.47 11.99 -1.57
#